data_AF-A0A9Q3CVS5-F1
#
_entry.id   AF-A0A9Q3CVS5-F1
#
_cell.length_a   1.000
_cell.length_b   1.000
_cell.length_c   1.000
_cell.angle_alpha   90.00
_cell.angle_beta   90.00
_cell.angle_gamma   90.00
#
_symmetry.space_group_name_H-M   'P 1'
#
loop_
_entity.id
_entity.type
_entity.pdbx_description
1 polymer ?
#
loop_
_entity_poly.entity_id
_entity_poly.type
_entity_poly.pdbx_seq_one_letter_code
_entity_poly.pdbx_strand_id
1 'polypeptide(L)'
;MAVTGHFIDDNFKLTSLLLGLSKIEGDHSGPSLANNFLSILKQYSLYDAIICITANNASVNQQMAQEIEKQCPTFTSSTNTIGCMAHLLHLAARDGLRSLADGPTSATTPEYEGLPAPMSIASLVTPLMAYK
;
A
#
# COMPACT_ATOMS: atom_id res chain seq x y z
N MET A 1 -8.68 -7.21 8.86
CA MET A 1 -7.92 -7.14 7.61
C MET A 1 -8.66 -7.92 6.55
N ALA A 2 -8.88 -7.31 5.39
CA ALA A 2 -9.39 -7.99 4.21
C ALA A 2 -8.22 -8.16 3.22
N VAL A 3 -8.08 -9.33 2.62
CA VAL A 3 -7.07 -9.63 1.61
C VAL A 3 -7.79 -10.07 0.35
N THR A 4 -7.59 -9.33 -0.73
CA THR A 4 -8.09 -9.67 -2.07
C THR A 4 -6.93 -10.04 -2.98
N GLY A 5 -7.04 -11.18 -3.65
CA GLY A 5 -6.12 -11.59 -4.69
C GLY A 5 -6.60 -11.10 -6.05
N HIS A 6 -5.68 -10.55 -6.85
CA HIS A 6 -5.95 -10.09 -8.21
C HIS A 6 -4.97 -10.77 -9.16
N PHE A 7 -5.48 -11.37 -10.24
CA PHE A 7 -4.67 -12.02 -11.26
C PHE A 7 -5.37 -12.01 -12.62
N ILE A 8 -4.61 -12.27 -13.67
CA ILE A 8 -5.11 -12.43 -15.03
C ILE A 8 -5.16 -13.93 -15.31
N ASP A 9 -6.32 -14.43 -15.74
CA ASP A 9 -6.49 -15.85 -16.08
C ASP A 9 -6.05 -16.18 -17.52
N ASP A 10 -6.12 -17.45 -17.91
CA ASP A 10 -5.75 -17.93 -19.25
C ASP A 10 -6.57 -17.31 -20.39
N ASN A 11 -7.71 -16.67 -20.08
CA ASN A 11 -8.56 -15.96 -21.03
C ASN A 11 -8.28 -14.45 -21.04
N PHE A 12 -7.17 -14.01 -20.44
CA PHE A 12 -6.81 -12.60 -20.28
C PHE A 12 -7.83 -11.78 -19.47
N LYS A 13 -8.61 -12.42 -18.61
CA LYS A 13 -9.59 -11.75 -17.76
C LYS A 13 -9.00 -11.43 -16.40
N LEU A 14 -9.09 -10.16 -16.01
CA LEU A 14 -8.78 -9.73 -14.65
C LEU A 14 -9.81 -10.32 -13.68
N THR A 15 -9.32 -11.15 -12.77
CA THR A 15 -10.11 -11.81 -11.72
C THR A 15 -9.73 -11.25 -10.36
N SER A 16 -10.73 -11.03 -9.51
CA SER A 16 -10.56 -10.56 -8.14
C SER A 16 -11.29 -11.50 -7.18
N LEU A 17 -10.60 -11.99 -6.16
CA LEU A 17 -11.13 -12.94 -5.18
C LEU A 17 -10.85 -12.45 -3.76
N LEU A 18 -11.82 -12.57 -2.87
CA LEU A 18 -11.58 -12.39 -1.43
C LEU A 18 -10.87 -13.65 -0.90
N LEU A 19 -9.60 -13.52 -0.54
CA LEU A 19 -8.80 -14.61 0.01
C LEU A 19 -9.03 -14.77 1.52
N GLY A 20 -9.22 -13.65 2.22
CA GLY A 20 -9.45 -13.68 3.65
C GLY A 20 -10.09 -12.40 4.18
N LEU A 21 -10.95 -12.58 5.17
CA LEU A 21 -11.52 -11.50 5.97
C LEU A 21 -11.32 -11.85 7.44
N SER A 22 -10.18 -11.45 7.99
CA SER A 22 -9.80 -11.77 9.36
C SER A 22 -10.03 -10.60 10.29
N LYS A 23 -10.63 -10.86 11.45
CA LYS A 23 -10.58 -9.94 12.59
C LYS A 23 -9.15 -9.98 13.14
N ILE A 24 -8.51 -8.82 13.22
CA ILE A 24 -7.19 -8.69 13.87
C ILE A 24 -7.47 -8.40 15.34
N GLU A 25 -7.04 -9.31 16.21
CA GLU A 25 -7.17 -9.14 17.67
C GLU A 25 -5.85 -8.60 18.25
N GLY A 26 -5.94 -7.75 19.28
CA GLY A 26 -4.78 -7.08 19.86
C GLY A 26 -4.30 -5.88 19.04
N ASP A 27 -2.99 -5.60 19.09
CA ASP A 27 -2.40 -4.44 18.44
C ASP A 27 -2.42 -4.57 16.91
N HIS A 28 -2.99 -3.56 16.25
CA HIS A 28 -2.95 -3.38 14.80
C HIS A 28 -1.57 -2.90 14.33
N SER A 29 -0.52 -3.63 14.72
CA SER A 29 0.87 -3.36 14.37
C SER A 29 1.25 -3.96 13.01
N GLY A 30 2.30 -3.43 12.36
CA GLY A 30 2.83 -3.99 11.11
C GLY A 30 3.13 -5.49 11.20
N PRO A 31 3.84 -5.97 12.24
CA PRO A 31 4.09 -7.40 12.42
C PRO A 31 2.83 -8.25 12.60
N SER A 32 1.83 -7.77 13.35
CA SER A 32 0.56 -8.47 13.52
C SER A 32 -0.15 -8.66 12.17
N LEU A 33 -0.18 -7.61 11.36
CA LEU A 33 -0.78 -7.67 10.02
C LEU A 33 0.01 -8.59 9.09
N ALA A 34 1.35 -8.55 9.13
CA ALA A 34 2.20 -9.38 8.28
C ALA A 34 1.98 -10.87 8.56
N ASN A 35 1.95 -11.25 9.83
CA ASN A 35 1.70 -12.63 10.23
C ASN A 35 0.31 -13.12 9.79
N ASN A 36 -0.72 -12.27 9.93
CA ASN A 36 -2.06 -12.61 9.47
C ASN A 36 -2.12 -12.72 7.93
N PHE A 37 -1.48 -11.81 7.21
CA PHE A 37 -1.44 -11.78 5.75
C PHE A 37 -0.74 -13.03 5.20
N LEU A 38 0.43 -13.36 5.71
CA LEU A 38 1.19 -14.54 5.30
C LEU A 38 0.47 -15.84 5.68
N SER A 39 -0.26 -15.87 6.81
CA SER A 39 -1.10 -17.01 7.17
C SER A 39 -2.20 -17.26 6.13
N ILE A 40 -2.89 -16.20 5.67
CA ILE A 40 -3.90 -16.30 4.60
C ILE A 40 -3.24 -16.83 3.32
N LEU A 41 -2.11 -16.28 2.89
CA LEU A 41 -1.45 -16.74 1.66
C LEU A 41 -0.98 -18.21 1.75
N LYS A 42 -0.47 -18.64 2.90
CA LYS A 42 -0.07 -20.04 3.12
C LYS A 42 -1.25 -21.01 2.99
N GLN A 43 -2.46 -20.63 3.43
CA GLN A 43 -3.66 -21.47 3.29
C GLN A 43 -4.00 -21.79 1.84
N TYR A 44 -3.65 -20.90 0.90
CA TYR A 44 -3.90 -21.06 -0.53
C TYR A 44 -2.65 -21.37 -1.34
N SER A 45 -1.52 -21.68 -0.69
CA SER A 45 -0.22 -21.90 -1.36
C SER A 45 0.22 -20.73 -2.25
N LEU A 46 -0.12 -19.50 -1.86
CA LEU A 46 0.20 -18.25 -2.58
C LEU A 46 1.43 -17.53 -2.02
N TYR A 47 2.10 -18.11 -1.03
CA TYR A 47 3.21 -17.48 -0.31
C TYR A 47 4.34 -17.03 -1.23
N ASP A 48 4.69 -17.85 -2.23
CA ASP A 48 5.77 -17.57 -3.18
C ASP A 48 5.28 -16.86 -4.46
N ALA A 49 3.98 -16.55 -4.54
CA ALA A 49 3.34 -15.97 -5.72
C ALA A 49 3.04 -14.46 -5.57
N ILE A 50 3.63 -13.81 -4.58
CA ILE A 50 3.40 -12.38 -4.32
C ILE A 50 4.18 -11.55 -5.36
N ILE A 51 3.46 -10.99 -6.33
CA ILE A 51 4.04 -10.04 -7.29
C ILE A 51 4.03 -8.62 -6.72
N CYS A 52 2.91 -8.21 -6.13
CA CYS A 52 2.73 -6.88 -5.59
C CYS A 52 1.65 -6.85 -4.50
N ILE A 53 1.82 -5.98 -3.50
CA ILE A 53 0.83 -5.63 -2.49
C ILE A 53 0.36 -4.20 -2.74
N THR A 54 -0.96 -4.00 -2.83
CA THR A 54 -1.57 -2.67 -2.83
C THR A 54 -2.28 -2.43 -1.51
N ALA A 55 -1.94 -1.35 -0.82
CA ALA A 55 -2.53 -0.98 0.47
C ALA A 55 -2.65 0.55 0.61
N ASN A 56 -3.51 1.04 1.51
CA ASN A 56 -3.54 2.49 1.79
C ASN A 56 -2.21 2.94 2.40
N ASN A 57 -1.86 4.21 2.19
CA ASN A 57 -0.56 4.78 2.52
C ASN A 57 -0.45 5.11 4.01
N ALA A 58 -0.69 4.12 4.85
CA ALA A 58 -0.55 4.20 6.30
C ALA A 58 0.77 3.58 6.74
N SER A 59 1.42 4.18 7.73
CA SER A 59 2.69 3.70 8.29
C SER A 59 2.65 2.22 8.70
N VAL A 60 1.52 1.77 9.26
CA VAL A 60 1.31 0.38 9.69
C VAL A 60 1.38 -0.60 8.51
N ASN A 61 0.81 -0.27 7.35
CA ASN A 61 0.88 -1.14 6.16
C ASN A 61 2.29 -1.18 5.57
N GLN A 62 3.06 -0.11 5.77
CA GLN A 62 4.46 -0.11 5.37
C GLN A 62 5.27 -1.04 6.25
N GLN A 63 5.09 -0.94 7.57
CA GLN A 63 5.74 -1.83 8.52
C GLN A 63 5.35 -3.29 8.25
N MET A 64 4.09 -3.53 7.86
CA MET A 64 3.63 -4.85 7.40
C MET A 64 4.44 -5.32 6.18
N ALA A 65 4.57 -4.51 5.13
CA ALA A 65 5.34 -4.87 3.94
C ALA A 65 6.82 -5.15 4.26
N GLN A 66 7.43 -4.32 5.11
CA GLN A 66 8.81 -4.52 5.58
C GLN A 66 8.96 -5.81 6.38
N GLU A 67 7.96 -6.19 7.17
CA GLU A 67 7.97 -7.45 7.91
C GLU A 67 7.77 -8.66 6.98
N ILE A 68 6.96 -8.51 5.93
CA ILE A 68 6.79 -9.56 4.90
C ILE A 68 8.11 -9.81 4.17
N GLU A 69 8.84 -8.76 3.78
CA GLU A 69 10.15 -8.88 3.13
C GLU A 69 11.16 -9.69 3.94
N LYS A 70 11.14 -9.60 5.28
CA LYS A 70 12.01 -10.41 6.16
C LYS A 70 11.70 -11.90 6.09
N GLN A 71 10.46 -12.27 5.75
CA GLN A 71 9.99 -13.65 5.75
C GLN A 71 9.90 -14.24 4.34
N CYS A 72 9.68 -13.41 3.33
CA CYS A 72 9.45 -13.80 1.93
C CYS A 72 10.56 -13.20 1.04
N PRO A 73 11.65 -13.94 0.74
CA PRO A 73 12.80 -13.42 0.00
C PRO A 73 12.50 -12.96 -1.43
N THR A 74 11.39 -13.41 -2.01
CA THR A 74 10.94 -13.02 -3.35
C THR A 74 10.18 -11.70 -3.36
N PHE A 75 9.83 -11.16 -2.19
CA PHE A 75 9.13 -9.89 -2.03
C PHE A 75 10.07 -8.81 -1.49
N THR A 76 10.23 -7.72 -2.23
CA THR A 76 11.00 -6.55 -1.80
C THR A 76 10.04 -5.40 -1.51
N SER A 77 9.95 -4.96 -0.26
CA SER A 77 8.90 -4.01 0.18
C SER A 77 8.94 -2.68 -0.56
N SER A 78 10.13 -2.23 -0.98
CA SER A 78 10.34 -0.96 -1.68
C SER A 78 9.90 -0.98 -3.15
N THR A 79 9.84 -2.15 -3.79
CA THR A 79 9.52 -2.29 -5.22
C THR A 79 8.22 -3.05 -5.49
N ASN A 80 7.81 -3.92 -4.57
CA ASN A 80 6.61 -4.74 -4.68
C ASN A 80 5.43 -4.19 -3.88
N THR A 81 5.53 -2.98 -3.31
CA THR A 81 4.41 -2.31 -2.65
C THR A 81 3.96 -1.09 -3.44
N ILE A 82 2.66 -1.00 -3.71
CA ILE A 82 2.04 0.15 -4.38
C ILE A 82 1.04 0.80 -3.42
N GLY A 83 1.13 2.11 -3.29
CA GLY A 83 0.15 2.88 -2.53
C GLY A 83 -1.25 2.88 -3.17
N CYS A 84 -2.29 2.97 -2.35
CA CYS A 84 -3.66 3.01 -2.86
C CYS A 84 -3.95 4.34 -3.58
N MET A 85 -4.23 4.27 -4.89
CA MET A 85 -4.55 5.45 -5.70
C MET A 85 -5.76 6.22 -5.17
N ALA A 86 -6.81 5.51 -4.71
CA ALA A 86 -7.99 6.19 -4.16
C ALA A 86 -7.65 7.02 -2.92
N HIS A 87 -6.76 6.52 -2.06
CA HIS A 87 -6.29 7.26 -0.89
C HIS A 87 -5.48 8.50 -1.30
N LEU A 88 -4.62 8.37 -2.30
CA LEU A 88 -3.86 9.50 -2.83
C LEU A 88 -4.73 10.58 -3.45
N LEU A 89 -5.75 10.20 -4.23
CA LEU A 89 -6.73 11.13 -4.78
C LEU A 89 -7.47 11.87 -3.67
N HIS A 90 -7.85 11.17 -2.59
CA HIS A 90 -8.47 11.79 -1.43
C HIS A 90 -7.54 12.82 -0.76
N LEU A 91 -6.26 12.48 -0.55
CA LEU A 91 -5.28 13.40 0.02
C LEU A 91 -5.08 14.64 -0.87
N ALA A 92 -4.89 14.44 -2.18
CA ALA A 92 -4.71 15.52 -3.14
C ALA A 92 -5.93 16.47 -3.18
N ALA A 93 -7.14 15.92 -3.19
CA ALA A 93 -8.37 16.72 -3.17
C ALA A 93 -8.49 17.51 -1.87
N ARG A 94 -8.21 16.89 -0.72
CA ARG A 94 -8.25 17.56 0.59
C ARG A 94 -7.26 18.71 0.67
N ASP A 95 -6.02 18.48 0.26
CA ASP A 95 -4.98 19.50 0.34
C ASP A 95 -5.23 20.63 -0.67
N GLY A 96 -5.74 20.30 -1.86
CA GLY A 96 -6.23 21.27 -2.84
C GLY A 96 -7.33 22.17 -2.25
N LEU A 97 -8.35 21.58 -1.62
CA LEU A 97 -9.43 22.35 -0.99
C LEU A 97 -8.93 23.25 0.15
N ARG A 98 -7.99 22.77 0.97
CA ARG A 98 -7.36 23.59 2.04
C ARG A 98 -6.61 24.79 1.47
N SER A 99 -5.80 24.58 0.43
CA SER A 99 -5.07 25.68 -0.20
C SER A 99 -5.97 26.77 -0.81
N LEU A 100 -7.17 26.40 -1.26
CA LEU A 100 -8.18 27.36 -1.72
C LEU A 100 -8.87 28.09 -0.57
N ALA A 101 -9.02 27.45 0.58
CA ALA A 101 -9.67 28.01 1.77
C ALA A 101 -8.75 28.94 2.58
N ASP A 102 -7.47 28.61 2.72
CA ASP A 102 -6.53 29.30 3.61
C ASP A 102 -5.87 30.55 2.98
N GLY A 103 -6.08 30.82 1.68
CA GLY A 103 -5.38 31.87 0.95
C GLY A 103 -3.87 31.59 0.79
N PRO A 104 -3.07 32.51 0.20
CA PRO A 104 -1.69 32.23 -0.22
C PRO A 104 -0.65 31.92 0.88
N THR A 105 -1.04 31.80 2.16
CA THR A 105 -0.08 31.80 3.27
C THR A 105 -0.53 30.90 4.43
N SER A 106 -0.41 29.59 4.27
CA SER A 106 -0.05 28.69 5.37
C SER A 106 0.32 27.31 4.83
N ALA A 107 1.61 27.12 4.56
CA ALA A 107 2.16 25.79 4.34
C ALA A 107 2.04 25.00 5.65
N THR A 108 0.97 24.21 5.77
CA THR A 108 0.86 23.19 6.81
C THR A 108 1.59 21.96 6.31
N THR A 109 2.42 21.36 7.16
CA THR A 109 3.15 20.12 6.86
C THR A 109 2.14 19.03 6.46
N PRO A 110 2.19 18.54 5.22
CA PRO A 110 1.24 17.55 4.72
C PRO A 110 1.35 16.24 5.49
N GLU A 111 0.23 15.50 5.63
CA GLU A 111 0.23 14.16 6.24
C GLU A 111 1.12 13.12 5.50
N TYR A 112 1.66 13.48 4.33
CA TYR A 112 2.64 12.67 3.62
C TYR A 112 4.10 12.95 4.03
N GLU A 113 4.38 13.96 4.86
CA GLU A 113 5.72 14.19 5.42
C GLU A 113 6.12 13.02 6.33
N GLY A 114 7.26 12.41 6.00
CA GLY A 114 7.81 11.29 6.78
C GLY A 114 7.31 9.91 6.35
N LEU A 115 6.51 9.79 5.29
CA LEU A 115 6.22 8.49 4.63
C LEU A 115 7.37 8.15 3.65
N PRO A 116 8.05 7.00 3.82
CA PRO A 116 9.05 6.51 2.88
C PRO A 116 8.54 6.35 1.44
N ALA A 117 9.48 6.45 0.49
CA ALA A 117 9.24 6.56 -0.94
C ALA A 117 8.09 5.70 -1.52
N PRO A 118 7.95 4.38 -1.29
CA PRO A 118 6.95 3.56 -2.00
C PRO A 118 5.48 3.94 -1.72
N MET A 119 5.20 4.62 -0.61
CA MET A 119 3.85 5.06 -0.24
C MET A 119 3.70 6.57 -0.08
N SER A 120 4.71 7.35 -0.46
CA SER A 120 4.61 8.81 -0.52
C SER A 120 4.00 9.28 -1.83
N ILE A 121 3.22 10.37 -1.81
CA ILE A 121 2.78 11.03 -3.06
C ILE A 121 3.98 11.49 -3.91
N ALA A 122 5.12 11.79 -3.25
CA ALA A 122 6.34 12.22 -3.91
C ALA A 122 6.85 11.18 -4.92
N SER A 123 6.74 9.87 -4.64
CA SER A 123 7.25 8.84 -5.54
C SER A 123 6.47 8.69 -6.85
N LEU A 124 5.25 9.23 -6.92
CA LEU A 124 4.42 9.22 -8.14
C LEU A 124 4.67 10.44 -9.03
N VAL A 125 5.13 11.55 -8.46
CA VAL A 125 5.47 12.77 -9.21
C VAL A 125 6.95 12.83 -9.61
N THR A 126 7.82 12.05 -8.96
CA THR A 126 9.25 12.00 -9.25
C THR A 126 9.60 11.43 -10.65
N PRO A 127 8.90 10.43 -11.23
CA PRO A 127 9.25 9.91 -12.55
C PRO A 127 8.94 10.88 -13.70
N LEU A 128 8.03 11.83 -13.52
CA LEU A 128 7.61 12.76 -14.57
C LEU A 128 8.67 13.83 -14.90
N MET A 129 9.73 13.95 -14.10
CA MET A 129 10.83 14.90 -14.31
C MET A 129 12.09 14.26 -14.91
N ALA A 130 12.11 12.93 -15.10
CA ALA A 130 13.27 12.18 -15.60
C ALA A 130 13.21 11.88 -17.12
N TYR A 131 12.13 12.24 -17.80
CA TYR A 131 12.06 12.24 -19.26
C TYR A 131 12.39 13.65 -19.78
N LYS A 132 13.67 13.90 -20.06
CA LYS A 132 14.17 14.99 -20.90
C LYS A 132 15.07 14.40 -21.97
#